data_AF-A0A8T4J6Q2-F1
#
_entry.id   AF-A0A8T4J6Q2-F1
#
_cell.length_a   1.000
_cell.length_b   1.000
_cell.length_c   1.000
_cell.angle_alpha   90.00
_cell.angle_beta   90.00
_cell.angle_gamma   90.00
#
_symmetry.space_group_name_H-M   'P 1'
#
loop_
_entity.id
_entity.type
_entity.pdbx_description
1 polymer ?
#
loop_
_entity_poly.entity_id
_entity_poly.type
_entity_poly.pdbx_seq_one_letter_code
_entity_poly.pdbx_strand_id
1 'polypeptide(L)'
;MYFHPTVVLLNNVDELLEKIQNRIRKGVYKHYKGKLYEVLGVGHHSETLEELVFYHAVGENRLWVRLKKMFFEMIEVNGKKVSRFNFIANKL
;
A
#
# COMPACT_ATOMS: atom_id res chain seq x y z
N MET A 1 1.33 16.23 42.74
CA MET A 1 1.72 14.96 42.08
C MET A 1 1.47 15.14 40.59
N TYR A 2 2.48 15.61 39.84
CA TYR A 2 2.33 15.99 38.44
C TYR A 2 2.44 14.74 37.55
N PHE A 3 1.33 14.32 36.95
CA PHE A 3 1.37 13.40 35.81
C PHE A 3 2.01 14.16 34.65
N HIS A 4 3.16 13.68 34.17
CA HIS A 4 3.81 14.20 32.97
C HIS A 4 2.94 13.82 31.75
N PRO A 5 2.31 14.79 31.05
CA PRO A 5 1.48 14.51 29.86
C PRO A 5 2.29 13.99 28.66
N THR A 6 3.61 14.03 28.74
CA THR A 6 4.54 13.68 27.66
C THR A 6 4.44 12.22 27.20
N VAL A 7 4.08 11.28 28.09
CA VAL A 7 4.00 9.85 27.75
C VAL A 7 2.81 9.53 26.83
N VAL A 8 1.70 10.28 26.95
CA VAL A 8 0.50 10.06 26.11
C VAL A 8 0.68 10.61 24.70
N LEU A 9 1.44 11.70 24.55
CA LEU A 9 1.71 12.32 23.24
C LEU A 9 2.60 11.45 22.34
N LEU A 10 3.57 10.72 22.91
CA LEU A 10 4.50 9.89 22.13
C LEU A 10 3.79 8.71 21.46
N ASN A 11 2.88 8.02 22.15
CA ASN A 11 2.11 6.91 21.58
C ASN A 11 1.29 7.34 20.34
N ASN A 12 0.75 8.56 20.35
CA ASN A 12 -0.02 9.09 19.22
C ASN A 12 0.88 9.46 18.03
N VAL A 13 2.15 9.81 18.26
CA VAL A 13 3.10 10.12 17.19
C VAL A 13 3.57 8.85 16.50
N ASP A 14 3.91 7.79 17.24
CA ASP A 14 4.34 6.53 16.64
C ASP A 14 3.21 5.87 15.82
N GLU A 15 1.98 5.85 16.35
CA GLU A 15 0.80 5.36 15.60
C GLU A 15 0.51 6.22 14.36
N LEU A 16 0.70 7.54 14.46
CA LEU A 16 0.53 8.46 13.34
C LEU A 16 1.64 8.25 12.29
N LEU A 17 2.88 8.03 12.70
CA LEU A 17 4.01 7.74 11.81
C LEU A 17 3.80 6.41 11.09
N GLU A 18 3.36 5.37 11.80
CA GLU A 18 2.98 4.10 11.20
C GLU A 18 1.84 4.29 10.20
N LYS A 19 0.78 5.04 10.56
CA LYS A 19 -0.32 5.39 9.64
C LYS A 19 0.14 6.15 8.41
N ILE A 20 1.08 7.10 8.55
CA ILE A 20 1.65 7.87 7.45
C ILE A 20 2.49 6.97 6.54
N GLN A 21 3.33 6.10 7.11
CA GLN A 21 4.16 5.14 6.39
C GLN A 21 3.31 4.06 5.70
N ASN A 22 2.18 3.68 6.28
CA ASN A 22 1.25 2.70 5.71
C ASN A 22 0.31 3.27 4.64
N ARG A 23 0.38 4.57 4.33
CA ARG A 23 -0.43 5.14 3.24
C ARG A 23 0.08 4.63 1.90
N ILE A 24 -0.78 3.91 1.19
CA ILE A 24 -0.56 3.64 -0.23
C ILE A 24 -0.50 4.95 -0.99
N ARG A 25 0.57 5.11 -1.77
CA ARG A 25 0.66 6.19 -2.75
C ARG A 25 -0.25 5.86 -3.93
N LYS A 26 -1.23 6.70 -4.22
CA LYS A 26 -2.01 6.59 -5.45
C LYS A 26 -1.14 6.98 -6.65
N GLY A 27 -1.34 6.32 -7.79
CA GLY A 27 -0.56 6.57 -9.00
C GLY A 27 -0.20 5.29 -9.74
N VAL A 28 0.80 5.39 -10.62
CA VAL A 28 1.18 4.31 -11.52
C VAL A 28 2.22 3.40 -10.87
N TYR A 29 1.94 2.11 -10.90
CA TYR A 29 2.81 1.02 -10.46
C TYR A 29 3.16 0.12 -11.64
N LYS A 30 4.39 -0.36 -11.69
CA LYS A 30 4.85 -1.39 -12.62
C LYS A 30 4.87 -2.74 -11.91
N HIS A 31 4.13 -3.70 -12.44
CA HIS A 31 4.24 -5.09 -12.01
C HIS A 31 5.57 -5.68 -12.48
N TYR A 32 6.14 -6.63 -11.72
CA TYR A 32 7.41 -7.27 -12.09
C TYR A 32 7.41 -7.90 -13.50
N LYS A 33 6.23 -8.29 -14.02
CA LYS A 33 6.04 -8.78 -15.40
C LYS A 33 5.98 -7.67 -16.47
N GLY A 34 6.28 -6.42 -16.11
CA GLY A 34 6.38 -5.29 -17.04
C GLY A 34 5.10 -4.48 -17.26
N LYS A 35 3.91 -5.04 -16.96
CA LYS A 35 2.62 -4.34 -17.12
C LYS A 35 2.47 -3.17 -16.13
N LEU A 36 1.76 -2.12 -16.57
CA LEU A 36 1.46 -0.92 -15.79
C LEU A 36 0.05 -0.96 -15.21
N TYR A 37 -0.07 -0.46 -13.99
CA TYR A 37 -1.32 -0.42 -13.23
C TYR A 37 -1.47 0.93 -12.53
N GLU A 38 -2.68 1.47 -12.49
CA GLU A 38 -3.00 2.64 -11.69
C GLU A 38 -3.67 2.21 -10.39
N VAL A 39 -3.09 2.61 -9.25
CA VAL A 39 -3.65 2.39 -7.91
C VAL A 39 -4.55 3.57 -7.54
N LEU A 40 -5.82 3.25 -7.27
CA LEU A 40 -6.87 4.20 -6.94
C LEU A 40 -6.99 4.48 -5.44
N GLY A 41 -6.64 3.50 -4.61
CA GLY A 41 -6.67 3.61 -3.15
C GLY A 41 -6.70 2.29 -2.41
N VAL A 42 -6.95 2.39 -1.11
CA VAL A 42 -7.13 1.26 -0.18
C VAL A 42 -8.55 1.30 0.38
N GLY A 43 -9.16 0.13 0.52
CA GLY A 43 -10.35 -0.08 1.34
C GLY A 43 -10.16 -1.27 2.27
N HIS A 44 -11.19 -1.58 3.06
CA HIS A 44 -11.16 -2.68 4.02
C HIS A 44 -12.22 -3.70 3.64
N HIS A 45 -11.88 -4.98 3.70
CA HIS A 45 -12.84 -6.06 3.62
C HIS A 45 -13.76 -6.01 4.84
N SER A 46 -15.07 -5.86 4.68
CA SER A 46 -16.00 -5.57 5.79
C SER A 46 -16.01 -6.63 6.90
N GLU A 47 -15.83 -7.89 6.51
CA GLU A 47 -15.98 -9.06 7.39
C GLU A 47 -14.68 -9.40 8.10
N THR A 48 -13.52 -9.11 7.50
CA THR A 48 -12.21 -9.51 8.01
C THR A 48 -11.34 -8.32 8.41
N LEU A 49 -11.74 -7.11 8.02
CA LEU A 49 -10.99 -5.86 8.15
C LEU A 49 -9.63 -5.87 7.44
N GLU A 50 -9.36 -6.85 6.56
CA GLU A 50 -8.13 -6.87 5.79
C GLU A 50 -8.07 -5.69 4.80
N GLU A 51 -6.91 -5.05 4.71
CA GLU A 51 -6.67 -3.96 3.76
C GLU A 51 -6.55 -4.49 2.33
N LEU A 52 -7.29 -3.87 1.41
CA LEU A 52 -7.37 -4.21 0.00
C LEU A 52 -6.97 -3.02 -0.88
N VAL A 53 -6.13 -3.27 -1.89
CA VAL A 53 -5.72 -2.29 -2.91
C VAL A 53 -6.67 -2.36 -4.09
N PHE A 54 -7.24 -1.22 -4.47
CA PHE A 54 -8.06 -1.06 -5.67
C PHE A 54 -7.21 -0.46 -6.79
N TYR A 55 -7.12 -1.16 -7.93
CA TYR A 55 -6.25 -0.75 -9.04
C TYR A 55 -6.77 -1.31 -10.37
N HIS A 56 -6.43 -0.67 -11.49
CA HIS A 56 -6.72 -1.20 -12.83
C HIS A 56 -5.47 -1.24 -13.70
N ALA A 57 -5.46 -2.08 -14.72
CA ALA A 57 -4.37 -2.05 -15.71
C ALA A 57 -4.53 -0.79 -16.58
N VAL A 58 -3.42 -0.14 -16.91
CA VAL A 58 -3.44 1.02 -17.81
C VAL A 58 -3.84 0.54 -19.21
N GLY A 59 -4.91 1.10 -19.76
CA GLY A 59 -5.47 0.71 -21.07
C GLY A 59 -6.53 -0.40 -21.02
N GLU A 60 -6.89 -0.92 -19.85
CA GLU A 60 -7.99 -1.89 -19.70
C GLU A 60 -9.09 -1.30 -18.79
N ASN A 61 -10.37 -1.58 -19.08
CA ASN A 61 -11.50 -1.10 -18.28
C ASN A 61 -11.91 -2.09 -17.17
N ARG A 62 -10.94 -2.76 -16.55
CA ARG A 62 -11.19 -3.75 -15.50
C ARG A 62 -10.55 -3.32 -14.18
N LEU A 63 -11.38 -3.21 -13.16
CA LEU A 63 -10.94 -2.96 -11.79
C LEU A 63 -10.56 -4.29 -11.11
N TRP A 64 -9.41 -4.28 -10.45
CA TRP A 64 -8.89 -5.39 -9.67
C TRP A 64 -8.80 -5.01 -8.20
N VAL A 65 -8.91 -6.03 -7.35
CA VAL A 65 -8.73 -5.92 -5.90
C VAL A 65 -7.73 -6.97 -5.45
N ARG A 66 -6.82 -6.60 -4.56
CA ARG A 66 -5.81 -7.51 -3.99
C ARG A 66 -5.49 -7.11 -2.56
N LEU A 67 -5.23 -8.09 -1.69
CA LEU A 67 -4.73 -7.84 -0.34
C LEU A 67 -3.47 -6.96 -0.37
N LYS A 68 -3.45 -5.91 0.46
CA LYS A 68 -2.35 -4.94 0.56
C LYS A 68 -1.02 -5.62 0.85
N LYS A 69 -0.99 -6.56 1.80
CA LYS A 69 0.18 -7.39 2.11
C LYS A 69 0.74 -8.11 0.88
N MET A 70 -0.13 -8.65 0.03
CA MET A 70 0.27 -9.36 -1.19
C MET A 70 0.61 -8.41 -2.34
N PHE A 71 0.15 -7.16 -2.31
CA PHE A 71 0.46 -6.15 -3.31
C PHE A 71 1.90 -5.64 -3.11
N PHE A 72 2.31 -5.37 -1.86
CA PHE A 72 3.66 -4.90 -1.51
C PHE A 72 4.66 -6.03 -1.21
N GLU A 73 4.25 -7.26 -1.42
CA GLU A 73 5.09 -8.43 -1.20
C GLU A 73 6.37 -8.38 -2.05
N MET A 74 7.49 -8.77 -1.43
CA MET A 74 8.71 -9.14 -2.14
C MET A 74 8.58 -10.58 -2.62
N ILE A 75 8.71 -10.80 -3.91
CA ILE A 75 8.65 -12.12 -4.54
C ILE A 75 10.02 -12.54 -5.05
N GLU A 76 10.21 -13.84 -5.25
CA GLU A 76 11.39 -14.36 -5.92
C GLU A 76 11.14 -14.50 -7.43
N VAL A 77 12.02 -13.90 -8.23
CA VAL A 77 12.01 -14.00 -9.69
C VAL A 77 13.45 -14.26 -10.14
N ASN A 78 13.68 -15.42 -10.78
CA ASN A 78 15.02 -15.84 -11.23
C ASN A 78 16.07 -15.79 -10.11
N GLY A 79 15.74 -16.29 -8.91
CA GLY A 79 16.63 -16.30 -7.74
C GLY A 79 16.86 -14.94 -7.09
N LYS A 80 16.15 -13.88 -7.52
CA LYS A 80 16.28 -12.52 -6.96
C LYS A 80 14.99 -12.09 -6.29
N LYS A 81 15.09 -11.48 -5.10
CA LYS A 81 13.96 -10.84 -4.42
C LYS A 81 13.67 -9.49 -5.06
N VAL A 82 12.43 -9.31 -5.54
CA VAL A 82 11.95 -8.07 -6.16
C VAL A 82 10.56 -7.72 -5.64
N SER A 83 10.21 -6.44 -5.56
CA SER A 83 8.85 -6.03 -5.21
C SER A 83 7.88 -6.45 -6.32
N ARG A 84 6.74 -7.03 -5.94
CA ARG A 84 5.71 -7.45 -6.90
C ARG A 84 5.22 -6.28 -7.76
N PHE A 85 5.01 -5.13 -7.12
CA PHE A 85 4.65 -3.86 -7.73
C PHE A 85 5.60 -2.76 -7.26
N ASN A 86 6.12 -1.97 -8.20
CA ASN A 86 6.97 -0.81 -7.91
C ASN A 86 6.27 0.47 -8.34
N PHE A 87 6.22 1.47 -7.45
CA PHE A 87 5.72 2.80 -7.81
C PHE A 87 6.65 3.45 -8.83
N ILE A 88 6.10 4.03 -9.90
CA ILE A 88 6.90 4.68 -10.95
C ILE A 88 6.51 6.13 -11.23
N ALA A 89 5.25 6.54 -11.00
CA ALA A 89 4.82 7.90 -11.26
C ALA A 89 3.56 8.27 -10.47
N ASN A 90 3.39 9.56 -10.16
CA ASN A 90 2.07 10.07 -9.79
C ASN A 90 1.12 9.88 -10.98
N LYS A 91 -0.19 9.90 -10.72
CA LYS A 91 -1.23 9.78 -11.76
C LYS A 91 -0.88 10.67 -12.97
N LEU A 92 -0.98 10.08 -14.17
CA LEU A 92 -0.82 10.77 -15.46
C LEU A 92 -1.89 11.86 -15.63
#